data_AF-A0A158C0T7-F1
#
_entry.id   AF-A0A158C0T7-F1
#
_cell.length_a   1.000
_cell.length_b   1.000
_cell.length_c   1.000
_cell.angle_alpha   90.00
_cell.angle_beta   90.00
_cell.angle_gamma   90.00
#
_symmetry.space_group_name_H-M   'P 1'
#
loop_
_entity.id
_entity.type
_entity.pdbx_description
1 polymer ?
#
loop_
_entity_poly.entity_id
_entity_poly.type
_entity_poly.pdbx_seq_one_letter_code
_entity_poly.pdbx_strand_id
1 'polypeptide(L)'
;MSKETGAQGRSKPARGRHDVATLAQRVSGLDAERYFDAQAQIEYRGALDRWPVLARLMNLAQASPEQHTPAVAETEDERADRMLR
;
A
#
# COMPACT_ATOMS: atom_id res chain seq x y z
N MET A 1 -13.35 -0.74 44.72
CA MET A 1 -12.49 -1.33 43.66
C MET A 1 -13.41 -1.85 42.56
N SER A 2 -13.45 -1.19 41.40
CA SER A 2 -13.82 -1.79 40.11
C SER A 2 -13.24 -0.90 39.02
N LYS A 3 -12.38 -1.47 38.19
CA LYS A 3 -11.78 -0.83 37.02
C LYS A 3 -12.59 -1.24 35.80
N GLU A 4 -13.09 -0.29 35.02
CA GLU A 4 -13.47 -0.48 33.61
C GLU A 4 -12.83 0.68 32.85
N THR A 5 -11.68 0.44 32.20
CA THR A 5 -11.58 0.28 30.72
C THR A 5 -12.36 1.38 30.01
N GLY A 6 -11.74 2.44 29.51
CA GLY A 6 -10.63 2.38 28.56
C GLY A 6 -11.18 2.53 27.14
N ALA A 7 -11.04 3.73 26.60
CA ALA A 7 -11.04 4.08 25.18
C ALA A 7 -12.33 3.88 24.36
N GLN A 8 -13.03 4.98 24.07
CA GLN A 8 -13.71 5.10 22.78
C GLN A 8 -13.67 6.54 22.27
N GLY A 9 -12.47 6.98 21.86
CA GLY A 9 -12.34 8.11 20.95
C GLY A 9 -12.95 7.74 19.60
N ARG A 10 -14.24 8.01 19.43
CA ARG A 10 -14.98 7.83 18.15
C ARG A 10 -14.52 8.90 17.17
N SER A 11 -13.36 8.71 16.57
CA SER A 11 -13.00 9.44 15.35
C SER A 11 -13.43 8.58 14.16
N LYS A 12 -14.62 8.87 13.62
CA LYS A 12 -15.14 8.27 12.40
C LYS A 12 -14.28 8.79 11.25
N PRO A 13 -13.42 7.98 10.60
CA PRO A 13 -12.43 8.56 9.72
C PRO A 13 -13.05 8.78 8.35
N ALA A 14 -12.90 9.99 7.83
CA ALA A 14 -13.11 10.30 6.41
C ALA A 14 -12.19 9.51 5.45
N ARG A 15 -11.38 8.57 5.97
CA ARG A 15 -10.46 7.70 5.23
C ARG A 15 -11.15 6.75 4.26
N GLY A 16 -12.40 6.35 4.51
CA GLY A 16 -13.10 5.37 3.67
C GLY A 16 -13.35 5.82 2.22
N ARG A 17 -13.19 7.11 1.89
CA ARG A 17 -13.42 7.62 0.53
C ARG A 17 -12.19 7.50 -0.39
N HIS A 18 -11.00 7.41 0.19
CA HIS A 18 -9.72 7.32 -0.53
C HIS A 18 -8.99 6.00 -0.28
N ASP A 19 -9.68 5.03 0.34
CA ASP A 19 -9.14 3.70 0.57
C ASP A 19 -9.23 2.86 -0.70
N VAL A 20 -8.08 2.46 -1.23
CA VAL A 20 -7.96 1.64 -2.44
C VAL A 20 -8.70 0.31 -2.28
N ALA A 21 -8.71 -0.28 -1.08
CA ALA A 21 -9.45 -1.51 -0.82
C ALA A 21 -10.97 -1.30 -0.92
N THR A 22 -11.46 -0.13 -0.49
CA THR A 22 -12.86 0.27 -0.66
C THR A 22 -13.19 0.60 -2.12
N LEU A 23 -12.23 1.16 -2.87
CA LEU A 23 -12.39 1.45 -4.30
C LEU A 23 -12.44 0.18 -5.15
N ALA A 24 -11.61 -0.82 -4.85
CA ALA A 24 -11.58 -2.10 -5.58
C ALA A 24 -12.93 -2.85 -5.50
N GLN A 25 -13.69 -2.67 -4.42
CA GLN A 25 -15.05 -3.23 -4.29
C GLN A 25 -16.08 -2.57 -5.22
N ARG A 26 -15.80 -1.36 -5.71
CA ARG A 26 -16.74 -0.53 -6.49
C ARG A 26 -16.33 -0.37 -7.95
N VAL A 27 -15.04 -0.53 -8.25
CA VAL A 27 -14.46 -0.35 -9.57
C VAL A 27 -14.06 -1.71 -10.13
N SER A 28 -14.84 -2.22 -11.07
CA SER A 28 -14.53 -3.46 -11.78
C SER A 28 -13.19 -3.34 -12.52
N GLY A 29 -12.27 -4.28 -12.28
CA GLY A 29 -10.93 -4.32 -12.88
C GLY A 29 -9.84 -3.63 -12.05
N LEU A 30 -10.17 -2.98 -10.94
CA LEU A 30 -9.20 -2.48 -9.98
C LEU A 30 -8.88 -3.57 -8.95
N ASP A 31 -7.65 -4.08 -8.99
CA ASP A 31 -7.13 -5.02 -7.99
C ASP A 31 -6.32 -4.24 -6.94
N ALA A 32 -6.80 -4.24 -5.69
CA ALA A 32 -6.13 -3.55 -4.59
C ALA A 32 -4.79 -4.21 -4.22
N GLU A 33 -4.65 -5.53 -4.38
CA GLU A 33 -3.42 -6.27 -4.04
C GLU A 33 -2.30 -5.97 -5.04
N ARG A 34 -2.67 -5.53 -6.25
CA ARG A 34 -1.74 -5.18 -7.33
C ARG A 34 -1.61 -3.67 -7.54
N TYR A 35 -2.33 -2.86 -6.77
CA TYR A 35 -2.28 -1.42 -6.89
C TYR A 35 -0.97 -0.88 -6.33
N PHE A 36 -0.21 -0.19 -7.17
CA PHE A 36 1.03 0.48 -6.78
C PHE A 36 0.86 2.00 -6.82
N ASP A 37 1.06 2.65 -5.68
CA ASP A 37 1.04 4.11 -5.57
C ASP A 37 2.45 4.68 -5.67
N ALA A 38 2.81 5.17 -6.87
CA ALA A 38 4.10 5.80 -7.10
C ALA A 38 4.28 7.11 -6.29
N GLN A 39 3.20 7.84 -6.00
CA GLN A 39 3.29 9.07 -5.20
C GLN A 39 3.58 8.73 -3.73
N ALA A 40 2.93 7.70 -3.18
CA ALA A 40 3.23 7.23 -1.84
C ALA A 40 4.72 6.86 -1.68
N GLN A 41 5.33 6.23 -2.70
CA GLN A 41 6.76 5.91 -2.68
C GLN A 41 7.64 7.18 -2.71
N ILE A 42 7.29 8.18 -3.52
CA ILE A 42 8.02 9.46 -3.60
C ILE A 42 7.92 10.21 -2.27
N GLU A 43 6.73 10.31 -1.70
CA GLU A 43 6.49 10.96 -0.41
C GLU A 43 7.24 10.25 0.73
N TYR A 44 7.23 8.92 0.72
CA TYR A 44 8.00 8.11 1.67
C TYR A 44 9.49 8.44 1.60
N ARG A 45 10.10 8.44 0.41
CA ARG A 45 11.51 8.84 0.24
C ARG A 45 11.77 10.26 0.70
N GLY A 46 10.91 11.21 0.33
CA GLY A 46 11.02 12.59 0.78
C GLY A 46 10.89 12.74 2.30
N ALA A 47 10.10 11.91 2.97
CA ALA A 47 10.00 11.88 4.43
C ALA A 47 11.28 11.34 5.08
N LEU A 48 11.91 10.31 4.51
CA LEU A 48 13.21 9.80 4.97
C LEU A 48 14.30 10.88 4.89
N ASP A 49 14.32 11.66 3.81
CA ASP A 49 15.28 12.75 3.63
C ASP A 49 15.06 13.91 4.61
N ARG A 50 13.79 14.24 4.91
CA ARG A 50 13.45 15.31 5.85
C ARG A 50 13.77 14.93 7.31
N TRP A 51 13.56 13.68 7.69
CA TRP A 51 13.68 13.22 9.08
C TRP A 51 14.65 12.03 9.24
N PRO A 52 15.95 12.22 8.96
CA PRO A 52 16.90 11.13 8.89
C PRO A 52 17.16 10.43 10.22
N VAL A 53 17.07 11.15 11.35
CA VAL A 53 17.23 10.56 12.69
C VAL A 53 16.06 9.63 13.01
N LEU A 54 14.83 10.07 12.75
CA LEU A 54 13.63 9.26 12.96
C LEU A 54 13.65 8.01 12.07
N ALA A 55 14.02 8.17 10.80
CA ALA A 55 14.17 7.06 9.87
C ALA A 55 15.15 5.99 10.39
N ARG A 56 16.29 6.39 10.97
CA ARG A 56 17.26 5.45 11.57
C ARG A 56 16.72 4.78 12.81
N LEU A 57 16.05 5.52 13.70
CA LEU A 57 15.43 4.95 14.90
C LEU A 57 14.35 3.92 14.56
N MET A 58 13.59 4.17 13.50
CA MET A 58 12.58 3.24 12.99
C MET A 58 13.17 2.15 12.07
N ASN A 59 14.48 2.12 11.87
CA ASN A 59 15.18 1.22 10.96
C ASN A 59 14.65 1.23 9.50
N LEU A 60 14.11 2.36 9.04
CA LEU A 60 13.46 2.53 7.73
C LEU A 60 14.47 2.83 6.60
N ALA A 61 15.62 3.40 6.94
CA ALA A 61 16.64 3.80 5.96
C ALA A 61 17.43 2.62 5.35
N GLN A 62 17.25 1.40 5.89
CA GLN A 62 17.94 0.18 5.44
C GLN A 62 17.06 -0.76 4.61
N ALA A 63 15.75 -0.48 4.53
CA ALA A 63 14.84 -1.27 3.72
C ALA A 63 15.07 -0.90 2.24
N SER A 64 15.88 -1.70 1.55
CA SER A 64 16.04 -1.59 0.10
C SER A 64 14.66 -1.73 -0.56
N PRO A 65 14.25 -0.83 -1.46
CA PRO A 65 12.91 -0.83 -2.06
C PRO A 65 12.60 -2.02 -2.98
N GLU A 66 13.48 -3.02 -3.06
CA GLU A 66 13.36 -4.16 -3.98
C GLU A 66 12.31 -5.22 -3.58
N GLN A 67 11.59 -5.05 -2.47
CA GLN A 67 10.69 -6.11 -1.97
C GLN A 67 9.24 -6.09 -2.49
N HIS A 68 8.95 -5.35 -3.56
CA HIS A 68 7.71 -5.57 -4.31
C HIS A 68 8.05 -5.70 -5.79
N THR A 69 8.62 -6.84 -6.19
CA THR A 69 8.54 -7.30 -7.57
C THR A 69 7.09 -7.76 -7.76
N PRO A 70 6.21 -7.02 -8.45
CA PRO A 70 4.94 -7.60 -8.83
C PRO A 70 5.31 -8.77 -9.73
N ALA A 71 4.93 -9.99 -9.32
CA ALA A 71 4.98 -11.15 -10.19
C ALA A 71 4.29 -10.72 -11.49
N VAL A 72 5.08 -10.61 -12.56
CA VAL A 72 4.65 -10.21 -13.89
C VAL A 72 3.43 -11.08 -14.17
N ALA A 73 2.22 -10.50 -14.13
CA ALA A 73 1.10 -11.20 -14.72
C ALA A 73 1.44 -11.21 -16.19
N GLU A 74 1.83 -12.37 -16.71
CA GLU A 74 1.51 -12.72 -18.08
C GLU A 74 0.06 -12.30 -18.30
N THR A 75 -0.12 -11.24 -19.08
CA THR A 75 -1.45 -10.86 -19.54
C THR A 75 -2.02 -12.06 -20.28
N GLU A 76 -3.31 -12.35 -20.09
CA GLU A 76 -3.96 -13.48 -20.79
C GLU A 76 -3.81 -13.38 -22.32
N ASP A 77 -3.57 -12.16 -22.81
CA ASP A 77 -3.21 -11.83 -24.19
C ASP A 77 -1.91 -12.53 -24.66
N GLU A 78 -0.88 -12.59 -23.80
CA GLU A 78 0.41 -13.23 -24.10
C GLU A 78 0.33 -14.76 -24.01
N ARG A 79 -0.57 -15.29 -23.15
CA ARG A 79 -0.88 -16.73 -23.09
C ARG A 79 -1.64 -17.21 -24.32
N ALA A 80 -2.53 -16.38 -24.87
CA ALA A 80 -3.26 -16.72 -26.09
C ALA A 80 -2.32 -16.81 -27.31
N ASP A 81 -1.37 -15.88 -27.46
CA ASP A 81 -0.39 -15.90 -28.56
C ASP A 81 0.55 -17.12 -28.48
N ARG A 82 0.91 -17.53 -27.26
CA ARG A 82 1.75 -18.71 -27.02
C ARG A 82 1.06 -20.04 -27.31
N MET A 83 -0.26 -20.12 -27.18
CA MET A 83 -1.04 -21.33 -27.50
C MET A 83 -1.28 -21.52 -29.00
N LEU A 84 -1.02 -20.50 -29.82
CA LEU A 84 -1.16 -20.57 -31.29
C LEU A 84 0.18 -20.81 -32.03
N ARG A 85 1.29 -21.05 -31.33
CA ARG A 85 2.59 -21.43 -31.93
C ARG A 85 2.89 -22.92 -31.87
#